data_AF-A0A7C9AG30-F1
#
_entry.id   AF-A0A7C9AG30-F1
#
_cell.length_a   1.000
_cell.length_b   1.000
_cell.length_c   1.000
_cell.angle_alpha   90.00
_cell.angle_beta   90.00
_cell.angle_gamma   90.00
#
_symmetry.space_group_name_H-M   'P 1'
#
loop_
_entity.id
_entity.type
_entity.pdbx_description
1 polymer ?
#
loop_
_entity_poly.entity_id
_entity_poly.type
_entity_poly.pdbx_seq_one_letter_code
_entity_poly.pdbx_strand_id
1 'polypeptide(L)'
;VINVYKKMGLLNEAVSFFLCARYGLFLPSLICCNSLLSDLLKKSMMDLFWKVYNKMVEVRLGPDVYTYTNLISALCKEGKVKEGKMVLLEMEQKGCSPNSVTYNV
;
A
#
# COMPACT_ATOMS: atom_id res chain seq x y z
N VAL A 1 11.27 4.96 -13.24
CA VAL A 1 10.03 5.19 -14.01
C VAL A 1 8.83 5.50 -13.09
N ILE A 2 8.35 4.58 -12.24
CA ILE A 2 7.22 4.86 -11.31
C ILE A 2 7.50 6.05 -10.36
N ASN A 3 8.71 6.13 -9.79
CA ASN A 3 9.11 7.25 -8.92
C ASN A 3 9.18 8.61 -9.66
N VAL A 4 9.33 8.57 -11.00
CA VAL A 4 9.34 9.76 -11.88
C VAL A 4 7.91 10.23 -12.13
N TYR A 5 6.98 9.31 -12.44
CA TYR A 5 5.54 9.63 -12.56
C TYR A 5 4.95 10.16 -11.26
N LYS A 6 5.38 9.58 -10.13
CA LYS A 6 4.99 10.06 -8.80
C LYS A 6 5.44 11.50 -8.54
N LYS A 7 6.68 11.87 -8.94
CA LYS A 7 7.17 13.25 -8.87
C LYS A 7 6.44 14.22 -9.81
N MET A 8 5.84 13.72 -10.90
CA MET A 8 5.06 14.52 -11.85
C MET A 8 3.58 14.68 -11.46
N GLY A 9 3.14 14.10 -10.33
CA GLY A 9 1.73 14.17 -9.88
C GLY A 9 0.78 13.23 -10.64
N LEU A 10 1.31 12.44 -11.57
CA LEU A 10 0.60 11.52 -12.46
C LEU A 10 0.42 10.14 -11.79
N LEU A 11 -0.38 10.13 -10.72
CA LEU A 11 -0.63 8.92 -9.92
C LEU A 11 -1.41 7.84 -10.68
N ASN A 12 -2.34 8.23 -11.56
CA ASN A 12 -3.12 7.28 -12.36
C ASN A 12 -2.22 6.52 -13.34
N GLU A 13 -1.28 7.22 -13.96
CA GLU A 13 -0.28 6.67 -14.88
C GLU A 13 0.70 5.77 -14.14
N ALA A 14 1.12 6.16 -12.93
CA ALA A 14 1.95 5.33 -12.06
C ALA A 14 1.24 4.02 -11.68
N VAL A 15 -0.06 4.07 -11.35
CA VAL A 15 -0.88 2.88 -11.04
C VAL A 15 -1.10 2.03 -12.30
N SER A 16 -1.39 2.65 -13.44
CA SER A 16 -1.55 1.95 -14.73
C SER A 16 -0.28 1.18 -15.10
N PHE A 17 0.89 1.84 -15.01
CA PHE A 17 2.17 1.19 -15.25
C PHE A 17 2.45 0.04 -14.26
N PHE A 18 2.11 0.23 -12.98
CA PHE A 18 2.25 -0.81 -11.95
C PHE A 18 1.35 -2.03 -12.21
N LEU A 19 0.10 -1.82 -12.61
CA LEU A 19 -0.83 -2.90 -12.93
C LEU A 19 -0.43 -3.65 -14.21
N CYS A 20 0.13 -2.94 -15.19
CA CYS A 20 0.63 -3.49 -16.45
C CYS A 20 1.98 -4.21 -16.32
N ALA A 21 2.78 -3.93 -15.27
CA ALA A 21 4.13 -4.47 -15.09
C ALA A 21 4.21 -6.02 -15.01
N ARG A 22 3.07 -6.72 -14.89
CA ARG A 22 3.05 -8.20 -14.96
C ARG A 22 3.34 -8.75 -16.36
N TYR A 23 3.28 -7.93 -17.41
CA TYR A 23 3.59 -8.35 -18.79
C TYR A 23 5.02 -8.04 -19.26
N GLY A 24 5.87 -7.41 -18.44
CA GLY A 24 7.24 -7.13 -18.86
C GLY A 24 8.19 -6.85 -17.71
N LEU A 25 9.22 -7.70 -17.59
CA LEU A 25 10.59 -7.54 -17.05
C LEU A 25 10.87 -6.73 -15.75
N PHE A 26 9.90 -6.07 -15.11
CA PHE A 26 10.16 -5.19 -13.98
C PHE A 26 9.23 -5.50 -12.80
N LEU A 27 9.79 -6.13 -11.77
CA LEU A 27 9.14 -6.27 -10.47
C LEU A 27 9.21 -4.92 -9.73
N PRO A 28 8.09 -4.26 -9.45
CA PRO A 28 8.12 -3.03 -8.66
C PRO A 28 8.58 -3.35 -7.24
N SER A 29 9.57 -2.60 -6.75
CA SER A 29 10.11 -2.79 -5.39
C SER A 29 9.07 -2.49 -4.31
N LEU A 30 9.19 -3.15 -3.15
CA LEU A 30 8.32 -2.92 -1.99
C LEU A 30 8.26 -1.44 -1.58
N ILE A 31 9.40 -0.75 -1.63
CA ILE A 31 9.51 0.69 -1.35
C ILE A 31 8.61 1.50 -2.30
N CYS A 32 8.60 1.16 -3.60
CA CYS A 32 7.72 1.83 -4.58
C CYS A 32 6.25 1.58 -4.27
N CYS A 33 5.88 0.35 -3.91
CA CYS A 33 4.51 0.00 -3.55
C CYS A 33 4.03 0.77 -2.32
N ASN A 34 4.82 0.79 -1.24
CA ASN A 34 4.49 1.50 -0.01
C ASN A 34 4.32 3.00 -0.23
N SER A 35 5.22 3.55 -1.05
CA SER A 35 5.17 4.94 -1.47
C SER A 35 3.87 5.23 -2.26
N LEU A 36 3.47 4.33 -3.17
CA LEU A 36 2.25 4.47 -3.95
C LEU A 36 0.98 4.34 -3.08
N LEU A 37 0.93 3.34 -2.19
CA LEU A 37 -0.16 3.14 -1.24
C LEU A 37 -0.35 4.36 -0.33
N SER A 38 0.75 4.93 0.20
CA SER A 38 0.68 6.15 1.04
C SER A 38 0.10 7.35 0.29
N ASP A 39 0.45 7.54 -0.98
CA ASP A 39 -0.10 8.65 -1.77
C ASP A 39 -1.57 8.45 -2.12
N LEU A 40 -1.96 7.24 -2.52
CA LEU A 40 -3.34 6.90 -2.83
C LEU A 40 -4.23 7.08 -1.58
N LEU A 41 -3.72 6.69 -0.42
CA LEU A 41 -4.36 6.91 0.87
C LEU A 41 -4.52 8.41 1.20
N LYS A 42 -3.51 9.23 0.93
CA LYS A 42 -3.58 10.70 1.13
C LYS A 42 -4.59 11.36 0.22
N LYS A 43 -4.70 10.89 -1.04
CA LYS A 43 -5.68 11.37 -2.01
C LYS A 43 -7.06 10.73 -1.87
N SER A 44 -7.26 9.85 -0.88
CA SER A 44 -8.51 9.11 -0.65
C SER A 44 -8.97 8.29 -1.85
N MET A 45 -8.04 7.86 -2.71
CA MET A 45 -8.32 7.06 -3.92
C MET A 45 -8.37 5.56 -3.58
N MET A 46 -9.38 5.17 -2.80
CA MET A 46 -9.44 3.84 -2.18
C MET A 46 -9.55 2.70 -3.20
N ASP A 47 -10.26 2.89 -4.31
CA ASP A 47 -10.38 1.89 -5.38
C ASP A 47 -9.02 1.49 -5.97
N LEU A 48 -8.16 2.49 -6.20
CA LEU A 48 -6.81 2.25 -6.72
C LEU A 48 -5.89 1.68 -5.64
N PHE A 49 -6.05 2.13 -4.39
CA PHE A 49 -5.30 1.60 -3.25
C PHE A 49 -5.46 0.08 -3.15
N TRP A 50 -6.69 -0.42 -3.16
CA TRP A 50 -6.97 -1.85 -3.09
C TRP A 50 -6.49 -2.61 -4.32
N LYS A 51 -6.59 -2.04 -5.52
CA LYS A 51 -6.02 -2.64 -6.74
C LYS A 51 -4.50 -2.82 -6.64
N VAL A 52 -3.78 -1.81 -6.14
CA VAL A 52 -2.33 -1.89 -5.94
C VAL A 52 -1.98 -2.93 -4.87
N TYR A 53 -2.69 -2.94 -3.74
CA TYR A 53 -2.46 -3.91 -2.67
C TYR A 53 -2.70 -5.36 -3.13
N ASN A 54 -3.84 -5.63 -3.77
CA ASN A 54 -4.16 -6.96 -4.30
C ASN A 54 -3.09 -7.44 -5.29
N LYS A 55 -2.56 -6.51 -6.10
CA LYS A 55 -1.48 -6.82 -7.02
C LYS A 55 -0.17 -7.16 -6.31
N MET A 56 0.17 -6.48 -5.20
CA MET A 56 1.32 -6.84 -4.37
C MET A 56 1.21 -8.27 -3.83
N VAL A 57 0.03 -8.62 -3.30
CA VAL A 57 -0.24 -9.98 -2.79
C VAL A 57 -0.13 -11.02 -3.90
N GLU A 58 -0.67 -10.71 -5.09
CA GLU A 58 -0.61 -11.58 -6.26
C GLU A 58 0.82 -11.89 -6.73
N VAL A 59 1.72 -10.89 -6.69
CA VAL A 59 3.13 -11.08 -7.04
C VAL A 59 3.98 -11.59 -5.87
N ARG A 60 3.34 -11.98 -4.77
CA ARG A 60 3.98 -12.46 -3.52
C ARG A 60 4.99 -11.47 -2.94
N LEU A 61 4.77 -10.16 -3.13
CA LEU A 61 5.49 -9.13 -2.40
C LEU A 61 4.97 -9.11 -0.96
N GLY A 62 5.80 -9.57 -0.04
CA GLY A 62 5.48 -9.60 1.39
C GLY A 62 5.22 -8.20 1.95
N PRO A 63 4.07 -7.96 2.60
CA PRO A 63 3.81 -6.71 3.32
C PRO A 63 4.85 -6.48 4.43
N ASP A 64 5.36 -5.26 4.54
CA ASP A 64 6.18 -4.80 5.66
C ASP A 64 5.37 -3.91 6.63
N VAL A 65 6.03 -3.43 7.69
CA VAL A 65 5.47 -2.50 8.68
C VAL A 65 4.74 -1.33 8.00
N TYR A 66 5.35 -0.70 6.98
CA TYR A 66 4.73 0.42 6.27
C TYR A 66 3.50 0.02 5.48
N THR A 67 3.49 -1.18 4.88
CA THR A 67 2.33 -1.73 4.19
C THR A 67 1.17 -1.90 5.17
N TYR A 68 1.41 -2.51 6.34
CA TYR A 68 0.40 -2.69 7.39
C TYR A 68 -0.12 -1.36 7.93
N THR A 69 0.76 -0.39 8.21
CA THR A 69 0.33 0.95 8.64
C THR A 69 -0.59 1.61 7.61
N ASN A 70 -0.27 1.49 6.31
CA ASN A 70 -1.12 2.00 5.24
C ASN A 70 -2.47 1.28 5.18
N LEU A 71 -2.50 -0.05 5.34
CA LEU A 71 -3.74 -0.86 5.36
C LEU A 71 -4.66 -0.49 6.52
N ILE A 72 -4.11 -0.39 7.73
CA ILE A 72 -4.86 0.01 8.93
C ILE A 72 -5.46 1.39 8.71
N SER A 73 -4.65 2.35 8.24
CA SER A 73 -5.12 3.71 7.96
C SER A 73 -6.20 3.74 6.88
N ALA A 74 -6.06 2.92 5.83
CA ALA A 74 -7.06 2.78 4.77
C ALA A 74 -8.39 2.27 5.32
N LEU A 75 -8.35 1.20 6.11
CA LEU A 75 -9.54 0.59 6.70
C LEU A 75 -10.22 1.53 7.69
N CYS A 76 -9.46 2.26 8.51
CA CYS A 76 -10.00 3.29 9.38
C CYS A 76 -10.71 4.41 8.59
N LYS A 77 -10.14 4.86 7.46
CA LYS A 77 -10.78 5.86 6.59
C LYS A 77 -12.06 5.36 5.92
N GLU A 78 -12.17 4.07 5.64
CA GLU A 78 -13.41 3.45 5.13
C GLU A 78 -14.43 3.13 6.23
N GLY A 79 -14.15 3.44 7.50
CA GLY A 79 -15.00 3.07 8.64
C GLY A 79 -14.92 1.59 9.03
N LYS A 80 -14.03 0.82 8.40
CA LYS A 80 -13.79 -0.61 8.58
C LYS A 80 -12.85 -0.89 9.75
N VAL A 81 -13.19 -0.34 10.92
CA VAL A 81 -12.34 -0.38 12.12
C VAL A 81 -12.10 -1.81 12.61
N LYS A 82 -13.07 -2.71 12.44
CA LYS A 82 -12.94 -4.13 12.83
C LYS A 82 -11.89 -4.83 11.97
N GLU A 83 -11.94 -4.67 10.65
CA GLU A 83 -10.90 -5.19 9.76
C GLU A 83 -9.54 -4.57 10.07
N GLY A 84 -9.48 -3.26 10.36
CA GLY A 84 -8.24 -2.58 10.74
C GLY A 84 -7.58 -3.20 11.98
N LYS A 85 -8.37 -3.58 13.00
CA LYS A 85 -7.87 -4.30 14.17
C LYS A 85 -7.35 -5.70 13.84
N MET A 86 -8.01 -6.42 12.94
CA MET A 86 -7.53 -7.74 12.50
C MET A 86 -6.17 -7.64 11.80
N VAL A 87 -5.98 -6.61 10.96
CA VAL A 87 -4.69 -6.34 10.30
C VAL A 87 -3.60 -5.97 11.32
N LEU A 88 -3.93 -5.20 12.36
CA LEU A 88 -3.00 -4.89 13.45
C LEU A 88 -2.56 -6.16 14.19
N LEU A 89 -3.50 -7.05 14.51
CA LEU A 89 -3.18 -8.34 15.17
C LEU A 89 -2.31 -9.24 14.27
N GLU A 90 -2.59 -9.28 12.96
CA GLU A 90 -1.75 -10.02 12.00
C GLU A 90 -0.32 -9.47 11.96
N MET A 91 -0.18 -8.15 12.00
CA MET A 91 1.11 -7.47 12.04
C MET A 91 1.91 -7.84 13.31
N GLU A 92 1.26 -7.83 14.48
CA GLU A 92 1.87 -8.26 15.75
C GLU A 92 2.29 -9.74 15.73
N GLN A 93 1.42 -10.63 15.21
CA GLN A 93 1.71 -12.06 15.09
C GLN A 93 2.92 -12.36 14.20
N LYS A 94 3.15 -11.53 13.18
CA LYS A 94 4.33 -11.65 12.30
C LYS A 94 5.59 -11.03 12.89
N GLY A 95 5.57 -10.62 14.17
CA GLY A 95 6.71 -10.01 14.86
C GLY A 95 7.07 -8.62 14.32
N CYS A 96 6.19 -8.02 13.53
CA CYS A 96 6.35 -6.68 13.01
C CYS A 96 5.74 -5.72 14.02
N SER A 97 6.52 -5.21 14.99
CA SER A 97 5.98 -4.21 15.93
C SER A 97 5.54 -2.96 15.17
N PRO A 98 4.33 -2.43 15.44
CA PRO A 98 3.93 -1.12 14.94
C PRO A 98 4.91 -0.07 15.46
N ASN A 99 5.71 0.52 14.58
CA ASN A 99 6.54 1.67 14.96
C ASN A 99 5.59 2.78 15.46
N SER A 100 6.01 3.58 16.45
CA SER A 100 5.25 4.66 17.13
C SER A 100 4.44 5.62 16.24
N VAL A 101 4.70 5.64 14.93
CA VAL A 101 3.92 6.40 13.94
C VAL A 101 2.53 5.78 13.67
N THR A 102 2.35 4.48 13.92
CA THR A 102 1.08 3.75 13.68
C THR A 102 -0.02 4.17 14.66
N TYR A 103 0.36 4.65 15.85
CA TYR A 103 -0.58 5.05 16.90
C TYR A 103 -0.96 6.54 16.87
N ASN A 104 -0.35 7.35 16.00
CA ASN A 104 -0.45 8.81 16.04
C ASN A 104 -0.99 9.43 14.73
N VAL A 105 -1.90 8.73 14.04
CA VAL A 105 -2.61 9.25 12.86
C VAL A 105 -3.85 10.04 13.28
#